data_AF-A0AAV6LP19-F1
#
_entry.id   AF-A0AAV6LP19-F1
#
_cell.length_a   1.000
_cell.length_b   1.000
_cell.length_c   1.000
_cell.angle_alpha   90.00
_cell.angle_beta   90.00
_cell.angle_gamma   90.00
#
_symmetry.space_group_name_H-M   'P 1'
#
loop_
_entity.id
_entity.type
_entity.pdbx_description
1 polymer ?
#
loop_
_entity_poly.entity_id
_entity_poly.type
_entity_poly.pdbx_seq_one_letter_code
_entity_poly.pdbx_strand_id
1 'polypeptide(L)'
;MLEKKKAEETMLKLEEDAKREKEKLLERIVELEKKLDDSQSMELEIAGTRVSIQMAKPMGVEHNTEIYRKIKSLEKDLKDKEEELEDITTLYGAPMMKERNSNDELQEARKELIDEIIDAEDDKLKALKEDLGDEVYEAVTKALTELNDCNPSGRYPVKELWDFKEGRKATLKEGISHLLIGLNLKKRKRSTRS
;
A
#
# COMPACT_ATOMS: atom_id res chain seq x y z
N MET A 1 77.25 -22.31 -68.08
CA MET A 1 77.15 -23.57 -67.30
C MET A 1 76.96 -23.30 -65.80
N LEU A 2 77.69 -22.36 -65.19
CA LEU A 2 77.63 -22.06 -63.76
C LEU A 2 76.28 -21.46 -63.28
N GLU A 3 75.67 -20.57 -64.07
CA GLU A 3 74.37 -19.96 -63.72
C GLU A 3 73.21 -20.96 -63.75
N LYS A 4 73.21 -21.89 -64.73
CA LYS A 4 72.21 -22.96 -64.83
C LYS A 4 72.22 -23.85 -63.59
N LYS A 5 73.42 -24.21 -63.10
CA LYS A 5 73.59 -25.03 -61.89
C LYS A 5 73.08 -24.33 -60.63
N LYS A 6 73.31 -23.01 -60.50
CA LYS A 6 72.77 -22.21 -59.38
C LYS A 6 71.24 -22.16 -59.41
N ALA A 7 70.65 -21.98 -60.58
CA ALA A 7 69.20 -21.99 -60.74
C ALA A 7 68.58 -23.36 -60.35
N GLU A 8 69.21 -24.46 -60.76
CA GLU A 8 68.80 -25.82 -60.38
C GLU A 8 68.88 -26.06 -58.85
N GLU A 9 69.95 -25.61 -58.19
CA GLU A 9 70.08 -25.69 -56.73
C GLU A 9 69.05 -24.85 -55.98
N THR A 10 68.72 -23.64 -56.47
CA THR A 10 67.67 -22.81 -55.86
C THR A 10 66.27 -23.37 -56.06
N MET A 11 66.03 -24.00 -57.22
CA MET A 11 64.75 -24.65 -57.53
C MET A 11 64.53 -25.86 -56.63
N LEU A 12 65.57 -26.67 -56.40
CA LEU A 12 65.50 -27.82 -55.49
C LEU A 12 65.15 -27.39 -54.06
N LYS A 13 65.80 -26.34 -53.53
CA LYS A 13 65.49 -25.81 -52.19
C LYS A 13 64.05 -25.32 -52.08
N LEU A 14 63.55 -24.61 -53.10
CA LEU A 14 62.16 -24.16 -53.15
C LEU A 14 61.17 -25.33 -53.16
N GLU A 15 61.48 -26.41 -53.87
CA GLU A 15 60.65 -27.62 -53.90
C GLU A 15 60.63 -28.34 -52.55
N GLU A 16 61.78 -28.45 -51.88
CA GLU A 16 61.90 -29.01 -50.53
C GLU A 16 61.17 -28.17 -49.47
N ASP A 17 61.25 -26.84 -49.57
CA ASP A 17 60.52 -25.91 -48.70
C ASP A 17 59.00 -26.00 -48.94
N ALA A 18 58.56 -26.06 -50.20
CA ALA A 18 57.16 -26.24 -50.55
C ALA A 18 56.60 -27.58 -50.03
N LYS A 19 57.40 -28.65 -50.08
CA LYS A 19 57.02 -29.95 -49.51
C LYS A 19 56.88 -29.89 -47.99
N ARG A 20 57.83 -29.25 -47.29
CA ARG A 20 57.77 -29.05 -45.83
C ARG A 20 56.55 -28.23 -45.41
N GLU A 21 56.24 -27.15 -46.12
CA GLU A 21 55.04 -26.35 -45.84
C GLU A 21 53.75 -27.14 -46.12
N LYS A 22 53.72 -27.94 -47.18
CA LYS A 22 52.60 -28.85 -47.46
C LYS A 22 52.38 -29.86 -46.33
N GLU A 23 53.44 -30.46 -45.81
CA GLU A 23 53.36 -31.42 -44.68
C GLU A 23 52.82 -30.75 -43.41
N LYS A 24 53.29 -29.53 -43.07
CA LYS A 24 52.76 -28.76 -41.92
C LYS A 24 51.27 -28.44 -42.07
N LEU A 25 50.84 -28.07 -43.27
CA LEU A 25 49.43 -27.77 -43.54
C LEU A 25 48.55 -29.02 -43.40
N LEU A 26 49.02 -30.17 -43.87
CA LEU A 26 48.30 -31.44 -43.71
C LEU A 26 48.16 -31.83 -42.23
N GLU A 27 49.23 -31.70 -41.44
CA GLU A 27 49.19 -31.94 -40.00
C GLU A 27 48.17 -31.02 -39.32
N ARG A 28 48.14 -29.73 -39.73
CA ARG A 28 47.17 -28.78 -39.21
C ARG A 28 45.72 -29.12 -39.59
N ILE A 29 45.48 -29.64 -40.80
CA ILE A 29 44.15 -30.07 -41.23
C ILE A 29 43.66 -31.21 -40.31
N VAL A 30 44.51 -32.21 -40.06
CA VAL A 30 44.16 -33.34 -39.17
C VAL A 30 43.86 -32.88 -37.74
N GLU A 31 44.66 -31.95 -37.21
CA GLU A 31 44.37 -31.37 -35.89
C GLU A 31 43.02 -30.64 -35.83
N LEU A 32 42.68 -29.89 -36.89
CA LEU A 32 41.44 -29.14 -36.95
C LEU A 32 40.23 -30.06 -37.10
N GLU A 33 40.34 -31.14 -37.87
CA GLU A 33 39.31 -32.17 -37.98
C GLU A 33 39.02 -32.79 -36.61
N LYS A 34 40.06 -33.18 -35.86
CA LYS A 34 39.88 -33.71 -34.49
C LYS A 34 39.17 -32.73 -33.56
N LYS A 35 39.54 -31.44 -33.61
CA LYS A 35 38.89 -30.40 -32.79
C LYS A 35 37.43 -30.18 -33.19
N LEU A 36 37.13 -30.30 -34.48
CA LEU A 36 35.76 -30.19 -34.96
C LEU A 36 34.90 -31.33 -34.43
N ASP A 37 35.41 -32.56 -34.48
CA ASP A 37 34.73 -33.74 -33.94
C ASP A 37 34.48 -33.61 -32.42
N ASP A 38 35.49 -33.20 -31.66
CA ASP A 38 35.36 -32.96 -30.21
C ASP A 38 34.30 -31.89 -29.91
N SER A 39 34.26 -30.79 -30.68
CA SER A 39 33.27 -29.71 -30.53
C SER A 39 31.85 -30.21 -30.83
N GLN A 40 31.67 -31.00 -31.87
CA GLN A 40 30.37 -31.59 -32.23
C GLN A 40 29.88 -32.56 -31.15
N SER A 41 30.78 -33.35 -30.54
CA SER A 41 30.45 -34.22 -29.41
C SER A 41 29.95 -33.43 -28.20
N MET A 42 30.64 -32.34 -27.84
CA MET A 42 30.23 -31.48 -26.72
C MET A 42 28.86 -30.82 -26.97
N GLU A 43 28.57 -30.41 -28.21
CA GLU A 43 27.26 -29.85 -28.57
C GLU A 43 26.11 -30.84 -28.35
N LEU A 44 26.32 -32.12 -28.67
CA LEU A 44 25.32 -33.17 -28.43
C LEU A 44 25.07 -33.41 -26.92
N GLU A 45 26.12 -33.40 -26.10
CA GLU A 45 25.98 -33.51 -24.64
C GLU A 45 25.24 -32.31 -24.04
N ILE A 46 25.55 -31.09 -24.50
CA ILE A 46 24.84 -29.87 -24.09
C ILE A 46 23.36 -29.95 -24.49
N ALA A 47 23.04 -30.47 -25.68
CA ALA A 47 21.66 -30.64 -26.12
C ALA A 47 20.92 -31.65 -25.24
N GLY A 48 21.52 -32.81 -24.94
CA GLY A 48 20.92 -33.85 -24.10
C GLY A 48 20.70 -33.40 -22.66
N THR A 49 21.66 -32.68 -22.07
CA THR A 49 21.52 -32.11 -20.73
C THR A 49 20.43 -31.04 -20.68
N ARG A 50 20.30 -30.18 -21.69
CA ARG A 50 19.19 -29.20 -21.80
C ARG A 50 17.82 -29.87 -21.83
N VAL A 51 17.66 -30.94 -22.61
CA VAL A 51 16.41 -31.72 -22.65
C VAL A 51 16.13 -32.33 -21.28
N SER A 52 17.12 -32.92 -20.63
CA SER A 52 16.99 -33.49 -19.28
C SER A 52 16.53 -32.45 -18.26
N ILE A 53 17.08 -31.24 -18.30
CA ILE A 53 16.67 -30.12 -17.45
C ILE A 53 15.23 -29.70 -17.75
N GLN A 54 14.83 -29.61 -19.03
CA GLN A 54 13.45 -29.27 -19.39
C GLN A 54 12.45 -30.30 -18.89
N MET A 55 12.80 -31.59 -18.94
CA MET A 55 11.96 -32.69 -18.41
C MET A 55 11.91 -32.70 -16.88
N ALA A 56 13.00 -32.31 -16.20
CA ALA A 56 13.07 -32.22 -14.74
C ALA A 56 12.37 -30.98 -14.17
N LYS A 57 12.30 -29.87 -14.93
CA LYS A 57 11.69 -28.59 -14.50
C LYS A 57 10.23 -28.72 -14.04
N PRO A 58 9.33 -29.47 -14.71
CA PRO A 58 7.96 -29.66 -14.23
C PRO A 58 7.84 -30.62 -13.03
N MET A 59 8.83 -31.49 -12.75
CA MET A 59 8.77 -32.39 -11.59
C MET A 59 9.02 -31.69 -10.23
N GLY A 60 9.45 -30.43 -10.23
CA GLY A 60 9.58 -29.59 -9.03
C GLY A 60 8.32 -28.81 -8.63
N VAL A 61 7.17 -29.05 -9.29
CA VAL A 61 5.95 -28.25 -9.09
C VAL A 61 4.96 -28.94 -8.14
N GLU A 62 5.04 -30.26 -7.94
CA GLU A 62 3.96 -31.02 -7.28
C GLU A 62 3.78 -30.70 -5.78
N HIS A 63 4.86 -30.50 -5.01
CA HIS A 63 4.72 -30.07 -3.60
C HIS A 63 4.42 -28.57 -3.42
N ASN A 64 4.58 -27.77 -4.48
CA ASN A 64 4.29 -26.34 -4.44
C ASN A 64 2.87 -26.02 -4.94
N THR A 65 2.19 -26.96 -5.61
CA THR A 65 0.81 -26.74 -6.12
C THR A 65 -0.20 -26.40 -5.04
N GLU A 66 -0.08 -26.97 -3.84
CA GLU A 66 -1.01 -26.70 -2.74
C GLU A 66 -0.70 -25.37 -2.06
N ILE A 67 0.57 -25.01 -1.95
CA ILE A 67 1.02 -23.71 -1.45
C ILE A 67 0.56 -22.60 -2.40
N TYR A 68 0.77 -22.75 -3.71
CA TYR A 68 0.28 -21.79 -4.70
C TYR A 68 -1.24 -21.66 -4.70
N ARG A 69 -1.98 -22.76 -4.52
CA ARG A 69 -3.45 -22.71 -4.37
C ARG A 69 -3.86 -21.94 -3.12
N LYS A 70 -3.20 -22.17 -1.98
CA LYS A 70 -3.47 -21.44 -0.73
C LYS A 70 -3.11 -19.97 -0.86
N ILE A 71 -1.97 -19.63 -1.44
CA ILE A 71 -1.57 -18.23 -1.71
C ILE A 71 -2.61 -17.54 -2.58
N LYS A 72 -3.03 -18.17 -3.68
CA LYS A 72 -4.03 -17.60 -4.59
C LYS A 72 -5.40 -17.42 -3.93
N SER A 73 -5.79 -18.35 -3.04
CA SER A 73 -7.02 -18.19 -2.24
C SER A 73 -6.90 -17.02 -1.27
N LEU A 74 -5.78 -16.91 -0.56
CA LEU A 74 -5.53 -15.83 0.40
C LEU A 74 -5.44 -14.46 -0.27
N GLU A 75 -4.84 -14.37 -1.46
CA GLU A 75 -4.81 -13.13 -2.26
C GLU A 75 -6.21 -12.68 -2.64
N LYS A 76 -7.09 -13.62 -3.01
CA LYS A 76 -8.47 -13.31 -3.32
C LYS A 76 -9.23 -12.84 -2.07
N ASP A 77 -9.14 -13.58 -0.97
CA ASP A 77 -9.82 -13.23 0.28
C ASP A 77 -9.33 -11.89 0.84
N LEU A 78 -8.04 -11.58 0.68
CA LEU A 78 -7.47 -10.30 1.09
C LEU A 78 -8.07 -9.16 0.27
N LYS A 79 -8.14 -9.32 -1.06
CA LYS A 79 -8.74 -8.32 -1.95
C LYS A 79 -10.21 -8.08 -1.63
N ASP A 80 -11.00 -9.14 -1.43
CA ASP A 80 -12.42 -9.04 -1.08
C ASP A 80 -12.59 -8.29 0.28
N LYS A 81 -11.67 -8.51 1.23
CA LYS A 81 -11.67 -7.81 2.53
C LYS A 81 -11.23 -6.35 2.44
N GLU A 82 -10.31 -6.01 1.54
CA GLU A 82 -9.91 -4.62 1.27
C GLU A 82 -11.08 -3.83 0.69
N GLU A 83 -11.84 -4.42 -0.25
CA GLU A 83 -13.06 -3.84 -0.82
C GLU A 83 -14.15 -3.63 0.25
N GLU A 84 -14.42 -4.65 1.09
CA GLU A 84 -15.36 -4.51 2.22
C GLU A 84 -14.95 -3.38 3.19
N LEU A 85 -13.66 -3.19 3.44
CA LEU A 85 -13.15 -2.13 4.30
C LEU A 85 -13.31 -0.75 3.67
N GLU A 86 -13.08 -0.62 2.37
CA GLU A 86 -13.28 0.61 1.62
C GLU A 86 -14.77 1.00 1.59
N ASP A 87 -15.66 0.04 1.37
CA ASP A 87 -17.12 0.22 1.42
C ASP A 87 -17.58 0.72 2.78
N ILE A 88 -17.11 0.07 3.85
CA ILE A 88 -17.44 0.46 5.23
C ILE A 88 -16.90 1.87 5.53
N THR A 89 -15.69 2.19 5.09
CA THR A 89 -15.08 3.50 5.28
C THR A 89 -15.89 4.59 4.57
N THR A 90 -16.35 4.30 3.36
CA THR A 90 -17.20 5.20 2.56
C THR A 90 -18.58 5.36 3.19
N LEU A 91 -19.19 4.26 3.62
CA LEU A 91 -20.51 4.23 4.24
C LEU A 91 -20.55 5.02 5.54
N TYR A 92 -19.50 5.00 6.37
CA TYR A 92 -19.46 5.81 7.59
C TYR A 92 -18.91 7.22 7.36
N GLY A 93 -17.98 7.41 6.42
CA GLY A 93 -17.36 8.70 6.13
C GLY A 93 -18.33 9.71 5.51
N ALA A 94 -19.08 9.30 4.49
CA ALA A 94 -19.95 10.22 3.75
C ALA A 94 -21.13 10.76 4.58
N PRO A 95 -21.88 9.95 5.36
CA PRO A 95 -22.92 10.45 6.24
C PRO A 95 -22.38 11.30 7.37
N MET A 96 -21.23 10.94 7.96
CA MET A 96 -20.59 11.75 9.01
C MET A 96 -20.16 13.13 8.49
N MET A 97 -19.67 13.21 7.24
CA MET A 97 -19.37 14.50 6.59
C MET A 97 -20.65 15.29 6.31
N LYS A 98 -21.72 14.63 5.83
CA LYS A 98 -23.02 15.28 5.60
C LYS A 98 -23.65 15.79 6.90
N GLU A 99 -23.61 15.02 7.98
CA GLU A 99 -24.11 15.46 9.29
C GLU A 99 -23.29 16.61 9.84
N ARG A 100 -21.95 16.58 9.70
CA ARG A 100 -21.10 17.72 10.08
C ARG A 100 -21.46 18.97 9.30
N ASN A 101 -21.51 18.90 7.98
CA ASN A 101 -21.84 20.04 7.14
C ASN A 101 -23.25 20.58 7.45
N SER A 102 -24.24 19.69 7.59
CA SER A 102 -25.60 20.08 7.94
C SER A 102 -25.68 20.67 9.35
N ASN A 103 -24.87 20.21 10.30
CA ASN A 103 -24.78 20.76 11.63
C ASN A 103 -24.11 22.14 11.63
N ASP A 104 -23.05 22.33 10.84
CA ASP A 104 -22.35 23.61 10.70
C ASP A 104 -23.28 24.66 10.05
N GLU A 105 -24.02 24.29 9.00
CA GLU A 105 -25.04 25.15 8.36
C GLU A 105 -26.17 25.52 9.35
N LEU A 106 -26.64 24.55 10.15
CA LEU A 106 -27.65 24.80 11.19
C LEU A 106 -27.11 25.68 12.32
N GLN A 107 -25.81 25.58 12.65
CA GLN A 107 -25.16 26.43 13.64
C GLN A 107 -25.06 27.88 13.15
N GLU A 108 -24.64 28.11 11.90
CA GLU A 108 -24.61 29.45 11.31
C GLU A 108 -26.01 30.08 11.28
N ALA A 109 -27.01 29.35 10.80
CA ALA A 109 -28.39 29.84 10.79
C ALA A 109 -28.95 30.12 12.20
N ARG A 110 -28.58 29.34 13.22
CA ARG A 110 -28.96 29.59 14.62
C ARG A 110 -28.24 30.78 15.22
N LYS A 111 -26.99 31.01 14.85
CA LYS A 111 -26.21 32.16 15.29
C LYS A 111 -26.80 33.45 14.74
N GLU A 112 -27.13 33.48 13.44
CA GLU A 112 -27.86 34.59 12.81
C GLU A 112 -29.20 34.86 13.53
N LEU A 113 -29.96 33.80 13.86
CA LEU A 113 -31.22 33.95 14.59
C LEU A 113 -31.04 34.46 16.03
N ILE A 114 -29.96 34.11 16.73
CA ILE A 114 -29.72 34.56 18.12
C ILE A 114 -29.20 36.00 18.17
N ASP A 115 -28.38 36.40 17.20
CA ASP A 115 -28.03 37.82 17.02
C ASP A 115 -29.30 38.66 16.73
N GLU A 116 -30.35 38.06 16.16
CA GLU A 116 -31.70 38.67 16.07
C GLU A 116 -32.55 38.58 17.36
N ILE A 117 -32.26 37.68 18.31
CA ILE A 117 -33.12 37.44 19.51
C ILE A 117 -32.79 38.37 20.69
N ILE A 118 -31.57 38.90 20.82
CA ILE A 118 -31.32 40.01 21.76
C ILE A 118 -31.68 41.31 21.05
N ASP A 119 -32.97 41.46 20.75
CA ASP A 119 -33.52 42.72 20.30
C ASP A 119 -33.61 43.64 21.52
N ALA A 120 -32.80 44.70 21.52
CA ALA A 120 -32.88 45.75 22.55
C ALA A 120 -34.25 46.47 22.54
N GLU A 121 -35.04 46.28 21.48
CA GLU A 121 -36.42 46.73 21.37
C GLU A 121 -37.46 45.75 21.95
N ASP A 122 -37.09 44.53 22.35
CA ASP A 122 -38.03 43.52 22.88
C ASP A 122 -38.80 44.05 24.10
N ASP A 123 -40.13 44.04 24.01
CA ASP A 123 -41.03 44.61 25.00
C ASP A 123 -40.84 44.00 26.40
N LYS A 124 -40.44 42.72 26.50
CA LYS A 124 -40.21 42.06 27.79
C LYS A 124 -38.87 42.46 28.38
N LEU A 125 -37.83 42.61 27.55
CA LEU A 125 -36.52 43.11 27.99
C LEU A 125 -36.59 44.58 28.43
N LYS A 126 -37.34 45.42 27.70
CA LYS A 126 -37.64 46.81 28.10
C LYS A 126 -38.39 46.87 29.43
N ALA A 127 -39.47 46.10 29.58
CA ALA A 127 -40.23 46.03 30.84
C ALA A 127 -39.36 45.52 32.00
N LEU A 128 -38.51 44.52 31.78
CA LEU A 128 -37.59 43.99 32.79
C LEU A 128 -36.61 45.08 33.27
N LYS A 129 -36.11 45.90 32.34
CA LYS A 129 -35.20 47.01 32.63
C LYS A 129 -35.90 48.15 33.38
N GLU A 130 -37.13 48.48 33.00
CA GLU A 130 -37.94 49.51 33.67
C GLU A 130 -38.37 49.11 35.09
N ASP A 131 -38.80 47.85 35.28
CA ASP A 131 -39.36 47.38 36.56
C ASP A 131 -38.28 46.93 37.57
N LEU A 132 -37.15 46.38 37.09
CA LEU A 132 -36.14 45.72 37.93
C LEU A 132 -34.74 46.34 37.80
N GLY A 133 -34.56 47.32 36.92
CA GLY A 133 -33.32 48.09 36.77
C GLY A 133 -32.23 47.40 35.94
N ASP A 134 -31.18 48.17 35.64
CA ASP A 134 -30.11 47.78 34.72
C ASP A 134 -29.32 46.54 35.16
N GLU A 135 -29.18 46.29 36.46
CA GLU A 135 -28.42 45.14 36.98
C GLU A 135 -29.08 43.79 36.63
N VAL A 136 -30.40 43.72 36.68
CA VAL A 136 -31.16 42.49 36.37
C VAL A 136 -31.20 42.26 34.86
N TYR A 137 -31.37 43.33 34.09
CA TYR A 137 -31.25 43.29 32.63
C TYR A 137 -29.89 42.73 32.20
N GLU A 138 -28.79 43.24 32.78
CA GLU A 138 -27.45 42.82 32.37
C GLU A 138 -27.11 41.41 32.83
N ALA A 139 -27.57 41.00 34.02
CA ALA A 139 -27.44 39.62 34.49
C ALA A 139 -28.21 38.63 33.59
N VAL A 140 -29.40 38.97 33.12
CA VAL A 140 -30.21 38.12 32.24
C VAL A 140 -29.60 38.07 30.84
N THR A 141 -29.17 39.20 30.29
CA THR A 141 -28.54 39.26 28.96
C THR A 141 -27.22 38.48 28.96
N LYS A 142 -26.42 38.64 30.01
CA LYS A 142 -25.18 37.88 30.22
C LYS A 142 -25.41 36.39 30.42
N ALA A 143 -26.44 36.00 31.18
CA ALA A 143 -26.80 34.58 31.32
C ALA A 143 -27.27 33.99 30.00
N LEU A 144 -28.02 34.75 29.17
CA LEU A 144 -28.47 34.30 27.85
C LEU A 144 -27.31 34.11 26.88
N THR A 145 -26.29 34.98 26.91
CA THR A 145 -25.08 34.85 26.08
C THR A 145 -24.13 33.76 26.60
N GLU A 146 -23.86 33.69 27.91
CA GLU A 146 -23.01 32.65 28.51
C GLU A 146 -23.57 31.24 28.32
N LEU A 147 -24.91 31.10 28.36
CA LEU A 147 -25.59 29.83 28.12
C LEU A 147 -25.50 29.41 26.63
N ASN A 148 -25.22 30.35 25.73
CA ASN A 148 -24.90 30.09 24.32
C ASN A 148 -23.43 29.66 24.14
N ASP A 149 -22.49 30.31 24.84
CA ASP A 149 -21.04 30.03 24.74
C ASP A 149 -20.64 28.67 25.34
N CYS A 150 -21.34 28.22 26.38
CA CYS A 150 -21.02 26.96 27.06
C CYS A 150 -21.58 25.71 26.35
N ASN A 151 -22.60 25.84 25.48
CA ASN A 151 -23.14 24.74 24.66
C ASN A 151 -23.95 25.26 23.45
N PRO A 152 -23.28 25.69 22.37
CA PRO A 152 -23.94 26.25 21.18
C PRO A 152 -24.83 25.25 20.42
N SER A 153 -24.72 23.94 20.74
CA SER A 153 -25.44 22.86 20.05
C SER A 153 -26.78 22.45 20.65
N GLY A 154 -27.27 23.04 21.76
CA GLY A 154 -28.71 22.90 22.05
C GLY A 154 -29.22 22.82 23.49
N ARG A 155 -28.55 23.37 24.51
CA ARG A 155 -29.11 23.44 25.89
C ARG A 155 -29.57 22.07 26.49
N TYR A 156 -28.98 20.94 26.08
CA TYR A 156 -29.22 19.63 26.69
C TYR A 156 -27.95 19.09 27.38
N PRO A 157 -28.08 18.24 28.43
CA PRO A 157 -26.94 17.52 29.00
C PRO A 157 -26.34 16.58 27.97
N VAL A 158 -25.15 16.92 27.45
CA VAL A 158 -24.39 16.06 26.56
C VAL A 158 -23.77 14.94 27.39
N LYS A 159 -24.06 13.67 27.04
CA LYS A 159 -23.39 12.52 27.66
C LYS A 159 -21.96 12.45 27.12
N GLU A 160 -21.01 12.89 27.93
CA GLU A 160 -19.61 12.89 27.58
C GLU A 160 -18.92 11.62 28.08
N LEU A 161 -17.99 11.07 27.29
CA LEU A 161 -17.08 10.04 27.79
C LEU A 161 -16.06 10.70 28.70
N TRP A 162 -16.00 10.25 29.94
CA TRP A 162 -15.10 10.77 30.97
C TRP A 162 -13.98 9.76 31.26
N ASP A 163 -12.74 10.23 31.34
CA ASP A 163 -11.63 9.46 31.90
C ASP A 163 -11.60 9.67 33.41
N PHE A 164 -12.08 8.68 34.15
CA PHE A 164 -12.12 8.71 35.62
C PHE A 164 -10.74 8.64 36.28
N LYS A 165 -9.70 8.18 35.56
CA LYS A 165 -8.33 8.12 36.11
C LYS A 165 -7.66 9.48 36.03
N GLU A 166 -7.80 10.14 34.88
CA GLU A 166 -7.17 11.43 34.60
C GLU A 166 -8.06 12.62 35.00
N GLY A 167 -9.31 12.37 35.40
CA GLY A 167 -10.23 13.40 35.88
C GLY A 167 -10.63 14.42 34.81
N ARG A 168 -10.64 14.01 33.54
CA ARG A 168 -10.95 14.88 32.39
C ARG A 168 -11.80 14.18 31.35
N LYS A 169 -12.38 14.96 30.41
CA LYS A 169 -13.06 14.42 29.23
C LYS A 169 -12.10 13.51 28.45
N ALA A 170 -12.60 12.35 28.06
CA ALA A 170 -11.85 11.43 27.21
C ALA A 170 -11.75 12.02 25.81
N THR A 171 -10.57 11.92 25.21
CA THR A 171 -10.33 12.34 23.83
C THR A 171 -10.93 11.32 22.86
N LEU A 172 -11.19 11.75 21.62
CA LEU A 172 -11.66 10.85 20.56
C LEU A 172 -10.72 9.66 20.36
N LYS A 173 -9.40 9.89 20.43
CA LYS A 173 -8.38 8.84 20.32
C LYS A 173 -8.49 7.80 21.44
N GLU A 174 -8.74 8.24 22.67
CA GLU A 174 -8.94 7.37 23.84
C GLU A 174 -10.23 6.56 23.70
N GLY A 175 -11.33 7.20 23.26
CA GLY A 175 -12.61 6.53 22.99
C GLY A 175 -12.49 5.44 21.92
N ILE A 176 -11.86 5.75 20.78
CA ILE A 176 -11.64 4.79 19.69
C ILE A 176 -10.74 3.63 20.17
N SER A 177 -9.68 3.92 20.91
CA SER A 177 -8.77 2.90 21.43
C SER A 177 -9.50 1.93 22.37
N HIS A 178 -10.37 2.45 23.24
CA HIS A 178 -11.17 1.63 24.15
C HIS A 178 -12.18 0.73 23.40
N LEU A 179 -12.83 1.26 22.36
CA LEU A 179 -13.75 0.49 21.51
C LEU A 179 -13.02 -0.64 20.74
N LEU A 180 -11.85 -0.35 20.16
CA LEU A 180 -11.03 -1.33 19.45
C LEU A 180 -10.58 -2.48 20.37
N ILE A 181 -10.15 -2.17 21.59
CA ILE A 181 -9.80 -3.18 22.59
C ILE A 181 -11.01 -4.07 22.90
N GLY A 182 -12.19 -3.47 23.13
CA GLY A 182 -13.43 -4.20 23.39
C GLY A 182 -13.85 -5.14 22.25
N LEU A 183 -13.70 -4.71 20.99
CA LEU A 183 -14.02 -5.53 19.82
C LEU A 183 -13.05 -6.70 19.63
N ASN A 184 -11.74 -6.48 19.84
CA ASN A 184 -10.74 -7.53 19.75
C ASN A 184 -10.90 -8.59 20.84
N LEU A 185 -11.28 -8.20 22.06
CA LEU A 185 -11.62 -9.14 23.14
C LEU A 185 -12.85 -9.98 22.81
N LYS A 186 -13.87 -9.40 22.16
CA LYS A 186 -15.06 -10.14 21.73
C LYS A 186 -14.75 -11.12 20.59
N LYS A 187 -13.89 -10.75 19.63
CA LYS A 187 -13.44 -11.67 18.55
C LYS A 187 -12.71 -12.89 19.12
N ARG A 188 -11.80 -12.70 20.08
CA ARG A 188 -11.09 -13.79 20.76
C ARG A 188 -12.03 -14.74 21.50
N LYS A 189 -13.03 -14.22 22.22
CA LYS A 189 -14.03 -15.05 22.92
C LYS A 189 -14.94 -15.86 22.00
N ARG A 190 -15.17 -15.41 20.75
CA ARG A 190 -15.93 -16.17 19.74
C ARG A 190 -15.08 -17.28 19.12
N SER A 191 -13.79 -17.06 18.94
CA SER A 191 -12.84 -18.07 18.42
C SER A 191 -12.58 -19.21 19.41
N THR A 192 -12.68 -18.98 20.73
CA THR A 192 -12.45 -20.02 21.75
C THR A 192 -13.71 -20.78 22.17
N ARG A 193 -14.84 -20.55 21.48
CA ARG A 193 -16.14 -21.18 21.75
C ARG A 193 -16.62 -22.11 20.62
N SER A 194 -15.73 -22.46 19.68
CA SER A 194 -15.97 -23.44 18.61
C SER A 194 -15.24 -24.73 18.88
#